data_AF-A0A259YD20-F1
#
_entry.id   AF-A0A259YD20-F1
#
_cell.length_a   1.000
_cell.length_b   1.000
_cell.length_c   1.000
_cell.angle_alpha   90.00
_cell.angle_beta   90.00
_cell.angle_gamma   90.00
#
_symmetry.space_group_name_H-M   'P 1'
#
loop_
_entity.id
_entity.type
_entity.pdbx_description
1 polymer ?
#
loop_
_entity_poly.entity_id
_entity_poly.type
_entity_poly.pdbx_seq_one_letter_code
_entity_poly.pdbx_strand_id
1 'polypeptide(L)'
;MSEFGTDGTATDVQVIEQILAAVSGRPRLAPVAAAAAALAAELGTADPEPVTPDRGAPPGTVPDVDVPQVTKPRIDQPLGDPPPGAPLGGTVPGIIDAELVEDLPGGAGYGSGAVSAPIGDFTDSGVPTWDGVRDRVEQRAGTAVGAEELDRESRAGRDLDEQWNERQEAGRRKLDEIRKSMGGR
;
A
#
# COMPACT_ATOMS: atom_id res chain seq x y z
N MET A 1 -36.63 16.29 -28.86
CA MET A 1 -35.66 16.31 -27.76
C MET A 1 -35.55 14.89 -27.29
N SER A 2 -34.52 14.17 -27.75
CA SER A 2 -34.35 12.76 -27.43
C SER A 2 -33.79 12.64 -26.00
N GLU A 3 -34.60 12.06 -25.12
CA GLU A 3 -34.20 11.68 -23.78
C GLU A 3 -33.19 10.53 -23.87
N PHE A 4 -31.91 10.83 -23.69
CA PHE A 4 -30.91 9.79 -23.40
C PHE A 4 -31.04 9.47 -21.92
N GLY A 5 -31.93 8.53 -21.59
CA GLY A 5 -32.02 7.94 -20.26
C GLY A 5 -30.67 7.33 -19.91
N THR A 6 -29.99 7.91 -18.94
CA THR A 6 -28.82 7.30 -18.30
C THR A 6 -29.34 6.34 -17.25
N ASP A 7 -29.82 5.18 -17.68
CA ASP A 7 -30.02 4.08 -16.74
C ASP A 7 -28.63 3.73 -16.18
N GLY A 8 -28.46 3.90 -14.87
CA GLY A 8 -27.20 3.64 -14.14
C GLY A 8 -26.77 2.17 -14.10
N THR A 9 -27.21 1.38 -15.09
CA THR A 9 -26.96 -0.04 -15.29
C THR A 9 -26.16 -0.34 -16.56
N ALA A 10 -25.90 0.67 -17.41
CA ALA A 10 -25.11 0.50 -18.63
C ALA A 10 -23.67 0.11 -18.31
N THR A 11 -23.14 -0.89 -19.00
CA THR A 11 -21.75 -1.32 -18.82
C THR A 11 -20.78 -0.31 -19.44
N ASP A 12 -19.55 -0.24 -18.92
CA ASP A 12 -18.53 0.71 -19.41
C ASP A 12 -18.30 0.59 -20.93
N VAL A 13 -18.33 -0.64 -21.45
CA VAL A 13 -18.25 -0.91 -22.90
C VAL A 13 -19.41 -0.27 -23.67
N GLN A 14 -20.65 -0.39 -23.17
CA GLN A 14 -21.83 0.20 -23.81
C GLN A 14 -21.78 1.73 -23.80
N VAL A 15 -21.27 2.32 -22.71
CA VAL A 15 -21.09 3.77 -22.60
C VAL A 15 -20.06 4.26 -23.64
N ILE A 16 -18.95 3.56 -23.80
CA ILE A 16 -17.90 3.92 -24.76
C ILE A 16 -18.38 3.79 -26.21
N GLU A 17 -19.15 2.75 -26.53
CA GLU A 17 -19.77 2.60 -27.85
C GLU A 17 -20.77 3.72 -28.16
N GLN A 18 -21.58 4.14 -27.19
CA GLN A 18 -22.49 5.28 -27.34
C GLN A 18 -21.72 6.58 -27.58
N ILE A 19 -20.61 6.80 -26.89
CA ILE A 19 -19.73 7.97 -27.11
C ILE A 19 -19.16 7.93 -28.52
N LEU A 20 -18.63 6.80 -28.99
CA LEU A 20 -18.12 6.65 -30.35
C LEU A 20 -19.20 6.96 -31.40
N ALA A 21 -20.43 6.47 -31.20
CA ALA A 21 -21.56 6.76 -32.08
C ALA A 21 -21.94 8.26 -32.07
N ALA A 22 -21.96 8.90 -30.90
CA ALA A 22 -22.32 10.31 -30.74
C ALA A 22 -21.29 11.28 -31.33
N VAL A 23 -20.02 10.87 -31.37
CA VAL A 23 -18.89 11.70 -31.81
C VAL A 23 -18.56 11.49 -33.30
N SER A 24 -19.06 10.40 -33.89
CA SER A 24 -18.87 10.09 -35.32
C SER A 24 -19.28 11.25 -36.24
N GLY A 25 -18.41 11.57 -37.22
CA GLY A 25 -18.65 12.63 -38.20
C GLY A 25 -18.41 14.07 -37.72
N ARG A 26 -17.95 14.28 -36.47
CA ARG A 26 -17.66 15.62 -35.92
C ARG A 26 -16.14 15.87 -35.86
N PRO A 27 -15.53 16.60 -36.82
CA PRO A 27 -14.07 16.73 -36.91
C PRO A 27 -13.45 17.48 -35.72
N ARG A 28 -14.19 18.40 -35.08
CA ARG A 28 -13.74 19.09 -33.86
C ARG A 28 -13.63 18.19 -32.63
N LEU A 29 -14.22 17.00 -32.69
CA LEU A 29 -14.21 16.02 -31.60
C LEU A 29 -13.36 14.79 -31.92
N ALA A 30 -12.54 14.85 -32.97
CA ALA A 30 -11.60 13.77 -33.33
C ALA A 30 -10.73 13.28 -32.15
N PRO A 31 -10.24 14.14 -31.23
CA PRO A 31 -9.50 13.68 -30.06
C PRO A 31 -10.33 12.79 -29.12
N VAL A 32 -11.62 13.08 -28.97
CA VAL A 32 -12.53 12.31 -28.10
C VAL A 32 -12.84 10.95 -28.73
N ALA A 33 -13.04 10.91 -30.05
CA ALA A 33 -13.22 9.66 -30.78
C ALA A 33 -11.97 8.76 -30.68
N ALA A 34 -10.78 9.35 -30.77
CA ALA A 34 -9.51 8.61 -30.61
C ALA A 34 -9.36 8.04 -29.19
N ALA A 35 -9.66 8.83 -28.16
CA ALA A 35 -9.61 8.39 -26.76
C ALA A 35 -10.64 7.27 -26.47
N ALA A 36 -11.88 7.42 -26.96
CA ALA A 36 -12.91 6.40 -26.79
C ALA A 36 -12.55 5.09 -27.53
N ALA A 37 -11.93 5.17 -28.71
CA ALA A 37 -11.47 3.99 -29.44
C ALA A 37 -10.31 3.27 -28.73
N ALA A 38 -9.40 4.00 -28.10
CA ALA A 38 -8.33 3.42 -27.29
C ALA A 38 -8.88 2.67 -26.08
N LEU A 39 -9.82 3.29 -25.34
CA LEU A 39 -10.50 2.66 -24.20
C LEU A 39 -11.32 1.44 -24.61
N ALA A 40 -11.99 1.47 -25.77
CA ALA A 40 -12.72 0.33 -26.30
C ALA A 40 -11.79 -0.86 -26.61
N ALA A 41 -10.58 -0.59 -27.12
CA ALA A 41 -9.59 -1.63 -27.38
C ALA A 41 -9.08 -2.26 -26.07
N GLU A 42 -8.78 -1.45 -25.06
CA GLU A 42 -8.33 -1.94 -23.74
C GLU A 42 -9.40 -2.83 -23.08
N LEU A 43 -10.65 -2.39 -23.08
CA LEU A 43 -11.77 -3.17 -22.53
C LEU A 43 -12.11 -4.41 -23.37
N GLY A 44 -11.92 -4.35 -24.69
CA GLY A 44 -12.13 -5.48 -25.59
C GLY A 44 -11.02 -6.54 -25.54
N THR A 45 -9.80 -6.16 -25.14
CA THR A 45 -8.70 -7.12 -24.88
C THR A 45 -8.79 -7.84 -23.54
N ALA A 46 -9.68 -7.40 -22.65
CA ALA A 46 -10.05 -8.13 -21.45
C ALA A 46 -11.07 -9.23 -21.79
N ASP A 47 -10.77 -10.05 -22.80
CA ASP A 47 -11.45 -11.34 -22.95
C ASP A 47 -11.01 -12.17 -21.73
N PRO A 48 -11.93 -12.61 -20.85
CA PRO A 48 -11.53 -13.51 -19.79
C PRO A 48 -11.04 -14.78 -20.47
N GLU A 49 -9.72 -15.02 -20.44
CA GLU A 49 -9.13 -16.33 -20.71
C GLU A 49 -10.09 -17.37 -20.14
N PRO A 50 -10.65 -18.28 -20.95
CA PRO A 50 -11.64 -19.23 -20.49
C PRO A 50 -10.93 -20.12 -19.47
N VAL A 51 -11.05 -19.75 -18.20
CA VAL A 51 -10.58 -20.54 -17.07
C VAL A 51 -11.44 -21.80 -17.11
N THR A 52 -10.93 -22.83 -17.79
CA THR A 52 -11.44 -24.18 -17.63
C THR A 52 -11.33 -24.47 -16.15
N PRO A 53 -12.45 -24.66 -15.42
CA PRO A 53 -12.35 -24.99 -14.02
C PRO A 53 -11.69 -26.36 -13.95
N ASP A 54 -10.44 -26.41 -13.49
CA ASP A 54 -9.79 -27.66 -13.14
C ASP A 54 -10.57 -28.26 -11.96
N ARG A 55 -11.54 -29.08 -12.32
CA ARG A 55 -12.40 -29.82 -11.40
C ARG A 55 -11.62 -30.88 -10.60
N GLY A 56 -10.31 -30.99 -10.80
CA GLY A 56 -9.42 -31.97 -10.18
C GLY A 56 -8.55 -31.45 -9.03
N ALA A 57 -8.52 -30.14 -8.76
CA ALA A 57 -7.66 -29.61 -7.70
C ALA A 57 -8.18 -30.03 -6.30
N PRO A 58 -7.36 -30.70 -5.47
CA PRO A 58 -7.76 -31.10 -4.12
C PRO A 58 -8.05 -29.86 -3.26
N PRO A 59 -9.03 -29.95 -2.32
CA PRO A 59 -9.35 -28.84 -1.42
C PRO A 59 -8.11 -28.44 -0.62
N GLY A 60 -7.67 -27.20 -0.78
CA GLY A 60 -6.44 -26.67 -0.18
C GLY A 60 -5.47 -26.01 -1.18
N THR A 61 -5.72 -26.13 -2.49
CA THR A 61 -4.94 -25.43 -3.51
C THR A 61 -5.37 -23.96 -3.55
N VAL A 62 -4.55 -23.08 -2.99
CA VAL A 62 -4.73 -21.62 -3.11
C VAL A 62 -4.55 -21.28 -4.60
N PRO A 63 -5.53 -20.62 -5.25
CA PRO A 63 -5.33 -20.15 -6.61
C PRO A 63 -4.11 -19.22 -6.64
N ASP A 64 -3.31 -19.30 -7.70
CA ASP A 64 -2.18 -18.40 -7.92
C ASP A 64 -2.72 -16.99 -8.20
N VAL A 65 -3.15 -16.33 -7.13
CA VAL A 65 -3.44 -14.90 -7.13
C VAL A 65 -2.09 -14.25 -7.22
N ASP A 66 -1.90 -13.42 -8.25
CA ASP A 66 -0.70 -12.63 -8.44
C ASP A 66 -0.61 -11.61 -7.29
N VAL A 67 -0.15 -12.08 -6.13
CA VAL A 67 0.16 -11.24 -4.98
C VAL A 67 1.36 -10.43 -5.44
N PRO A 68 1.28 -9.08 -5.49
CA PRO A 68 2.42 -8.27 -5.89
C PRO A 68 3.58 -8.69 -5.00
N GLN A 69 4.64 -9.18 -5.65
CA GLN A 69 5.77 -9.85 -5.04
C GLN A 69 6.20 -9.08 -3.80
N VAL A 70 5.75 -9.51 -2.60
CA VAL A 70 6.24 -8.92 -1.36
C VAL A 70 7.65 -9.43 -1.26
N THR A 71 8.58 -8.59 -1.70
CA THR A 71 10.00 -8.90 -1.65
C THR A 71 10.30 -9.09 -0.17
N LYS A 72 10.41 -10.35 0.27
CA LYS A 72 10.91 -10.64 1.61
C LYS A 72 12.29 -9.99 1.68
N PRO A 73 12.50 -8.98 2.54
CA PRO A 73 13.76 -8.26 2.55
C PRO A 73 14.87 -9.27 2.85
N ARG A 74 15.74 -9.47 1.87
CA ARG A 74 16.98 -10.24 2.04
C ARG A 74 17.98 -9.29 2.68
N ILE A 75 18.77 -9.76 3.65
CA ILE A 75 19.79 -8.96 4.35
C ILE A 75 20.74 -8.28 3.35
N ASP A 76 20.96 -8.91 2.19
CA ASP A 76 21.89 -8.44 1.16
C ASP A 76 21.20 -7.64 0.04
N GLN A 77 19.92 -7.29 0.16
CA GLN A 77 19.25 -6.49 -0.85
C GLN A 77 19.68 -5.02 -0.70
N PRO A 78 20.30 -4.40 -1.72
CA PRO A 78 20.59 -2.98 -1.66
C PRO A 78 19.27 -2.22 -1.49
N LEU A 79 19.24 -1.30 -0.54
CA LEU A 79 18.13 -0.39 -0.34
C LEU A 79 17.93 0.33 -1.69
N GLY A 80 16.83 -0.01 -2.39
CA GLY A 80 16.57 0.51 -3.72
C GLY A 80 16.63 2.03 -3.71
N ASP A 81 17.21 2.62 -4.76
CA ASP A 81 17.34 4.06 -4.86
C ASP A 81 15.97 4.72 -4.60
N PRO A 82 15.91 5.74 -3.73
CA PRO A 82 14.64 6.37 -3.43
C PRO A 82 14.05 7.01 -4.69
N PRO A 83 12.71 7.07 -4.82
CA PRO A 83 12.07 7.66 -5.99
C PRO A 83 12.55 9.11 -6.18
N PRO A 84 12.76 9.56 -7.43
CA PRO A 84 13.17 10.93 -7.69
C PRO A 84 12.12 11.89 -7.13
N GLY A 85 12.50 12.64 -6.10
CA GLY A 85 11.60 13.52 -5.35
C GLY A 85 11.39 13.13 -3.88
N ALA A 86 11.91 11.99 -3.42
CA ALA A 86 12.10 11.77 -1.99
C ALA A 86 13.09 12.82 -1.45
N PRO A 87 12.84 13.45 -0.29
CA PRO A 87 13.78 14.42 0.27
C PRO A 87 15.13 13.73 0.51
N LEU A 88 16.11 14.04 -0.34
CA LEU A 88 17.50 13.66 -0.14
C LEU A 88 18.01 14.44 1.07
N GLY A 89 18.05 13.78 2.22
CA GLY A 89 18.52 14.37 3.46
C GLY A 89 17.48 15.31 4.06
N GLY A 90 17.09 15.02 5.29
CA GLY A 90 16.68 16.12 6.17
C GLY A 90 17.78 17.18 6.09
N THR A 91 17.42 18.40 5.73
CA THR A 91 18.31 19.54 5.86
C THR A 91 18.71 19.60 7.33
N VAL A 92 19.88 19.09 7.65
CA VAL A 92 20.62 19.52 8.82
C VAL A 92 20.72 21.04 8.64
N PRO A 93 20.13 21.85 9.52
CA PRO A 93 20.22 23.29 9.38
C PRO A 93 21.69 23.68 9.56
N GLY A 94 22.34 23.98 8.43
CA GLY A 94 23.73 24.41 8.38
C GLY A 94 24.71 23.29 8.69
N ILE A 95 25.78 23.24 7.91
CA ILE A 95 27.05 22.74 8.45
C ILE A 95 27.33 23.67 9.63
N ILE A 96 27.19 23.16 10.85
CA ILE A 96 27.56 23.90 12.06
C ILE A 96 29.08 23.92 12.06
N ASP A 97 29.66 25.08 11.76
CA ASP A 97 31.08 25.32 11.96
C ASP A 97 31.32 25.34 13.47
N ALA A 98 31.72 24.20 14.01
CA ALA A 98 31.94 24.02 15.43
C ALA A 98 33.30 24.63 15.77
N GLU A 99 33.31 25.91 16.13
CA GLU A 99 34.41 26.51 16.88
C GLU A 99 34.58 25.71 18.18
N LEU A 100 35.72 25.05 18.33
CA LEU A 100 36.09 24.34 19.55
C LEU A 100 36.36 25.39 20.63
N VAL A 101 35.36 25.71 21.44
CA VAL A 101 35.56 26.45 22.69
C VAL A 101 36.46 25.60 23.57
N GLU A 102 37.63 26.13 23.91
CA GLU A 102 38.60 25.48 24.78
C GLU A 102 38.00 25.38 26.18
N ASP A 103 37.56 24.17 26.53
CA ASP A 103 36.81 23.93 27.75
C ASP A 103 37.75 23.92 28.96
N LEU A 104 37.46 24.85 29.86
CA LEU A 104 37.67 24.76 31.30
C LEU A 104 37.45 23.30 31.78
N PRO A 105 38.25 22.76 32.73
CA PRO A 105 38.24 21.34 33.04
C PRO A 105 36.88 20.90 33.61
N GLY A 106 36.08 20.25 32.78
CA GLY A 106 34.76 19.72 33.18
C GLY A 106 33.93 19.19 32.01
N GLY A 107 34.57 18.47 31.08
CA GLY A 107 33.95 18.00 29.83
C GLY A 107 32.74 17.08 30.06
N ALA A 108 31.56 17.63 29.81
CA ALA A 108 30.31 16.92 29.64
C ALA A 108 29.71 17.35 28.29
N GLY A 109 30.01 16.60 27.23
CA GLY A 109 29.50 16.92 25.90
C GLY A 109 29.70 15.79 24.90
N TYR A 110 28.69 14.91 24.79
CA TYR A 110 28.39 14.20 23.55
C TYR A 110 26.90 14.43 23.27
N GLY A 111 26.60 15.05 22.13
CA GLY A 111 25.25 15.27 21.65
C GLY A 111 24.68 14.06 20.90
N SER A 112 23.35 14.05 20.81
CA SER A 112 22.48 13.15 20.06
C SER A 112 22.16 11.81 20.73
N GLY A 113 21.00 11.76 21.38
CA GLY A 113 20.27 10.50 21.58
C GLY A 113 21.02 9.44 22.38
N ALA A 114 21.88 9.84 23.31
CA ALA A 114 22.15 8.98 24.44
C ALA A 114 20.81 8.84 25.18
N VAL A 115 20.01 7.82 24.81
CA VAL A 115 19.47 6.95 25.85
C VAL A 115 20.66 6.76 26.77
N SER A 116 20.66 7.45 27.91
CA SER A 116 21.52 7.08 29.02
C SER A 116 21.13 5.65 29.26
N ALA A 117 21.82 4.72 28.60
CA ALA A 117 21.61 3.30 28.75
C ALA A 117 21.66 3.12 30.26
N PRO A 118 20.53 2.81 30.93
CA PRO A 118 20.56 2.64 32.36
C PRO A 118 21.73 1.69 32.67
N ILE A 119 22.52 2.06 33.67
CA ILE A 119 23.70 1.31 34.07
C ILE A 119 23.28 -0.15 34.24
N GLY A 120 23.70 -1.03 33.33
CA GLY A 120 23.22 -2.41 33.28
C GLY A 120 22.85 -2.95 31.89
N ASP A 121 22.68 -2.12 30.87
CA ASP A 121 22.30 -2.58 29.52
C ASP A 121 23.40 -3.36 28.79
N PHE A 122 24.66 -3.15 29.18
CA PHE A 122 25.83 -3.77 28.58
C PHE A 122 26.80 -4.24 29.67
N THR A 123 27.46 -5.36 29.42
CA THR A 123 28.59 -5.85 30.23
C THR A 123 29.81 -4.96 30.04
N ASP A 124 30.82 -5.08 30.91
CA ASP A 124 32.11 -4.37 30.76
C ASP A 124 32.84 -4.72 29.45
N SER A 125 32.52 -5.86 28.83
CA SER A 125 33.01 -6.27 27.51
C SER A 125 32.18 -5.71 26.34
N GLY A 126 31.18 -4.87 26.61
CA GLY A 126 30.30 -4.25 25.62
C GLY A 126 29.22 -5.17 25.06
N VAL A 127 28.95 -6.31 25.68
CA VAL A 127 27.89 -7.23 25.25
C VAL A 127 26.56 -6.81 25.89
N PRO A 128 25.46 -6.66 25.12
CA PRO A 128 24.15 -6.38 25.70
C PRO A 128 23.75 -7.41 26.74
N THR A 129 23.28 -6.96 27.91
CA THR A 129 22.75 -7.86 28.94
C THR A 129 21.34 -8.32 28.55
N TRP A 130 20.91 -9.46 29.11
CA TRP A 130 19.60 -9.99 28.77
C TRP A 130 18.47 -9.08 29.28
N ASP A 131 18.63 -8.50 30.47
CA ASP A 131 17.68 -7.55 31.04
C ASP A 131 17.60 -6.26 30.19
N GLY A 132 18.72 -5.72 29.71
CA GLY A 132 18.71 -4.53 28.84
C GLY A 132 18.01 -4.77 27.49
N VAL A 133 18.19 -5.94 26.87
CA VAL A 133 17.45 -6.27 25.64
C VAL A 133 15.97 -6.46 25.94
N ARG A 134 15.62 -7.10 27.06
CA ARG A 134 14.23 -7.29 27.47
C ARG A 134 13.53 -5.95 27.66
N ASP A 135 14.10 -5.05 28.45
CA ASP A 135 13.53 -3.73 28.74
C ASP A 135 13.37 -2.93 27.45
N ARG A 136 14.34 -3.02 26.53
CA ARG A 136 14.26 -2.37 25.21
C ARG A 136 13.17 -2.96 24.32
N VAL A 137 12.96 -4.28 24.35
CA VAL A 137 11.87 -4.95 23.63
C VAL A 137 10.53 -4.56 24.22
N GLU A 138 10.39 -4.55 25.55
CA GLU A 138 9.15 -4.14 26.23
C GLU A 138 8.81 -2.67 25.92
N GLN A 139 9.80 -1.78 25.94
CA GLN A 139 9.60 -0.38 25.58
C GLN A 139 9.18 -0.21 24.12
N ARG A 140 9.85 -0.91 23.18
CA ARG A 140 9.49 -0.87 21.75
C ARG A 140 8.11 -1.48 21.49
N ALA A 141 7.79 -2.58 22.16
CA ALA A 141 6.49 -3.24 22.04
C ALA A 141 5.37 -2.31 22.52
N GLY A 142 5.55 -1.63 23.66
CA GLY A 142 4.60 -0.63 24.15
C GLY A 142 4.40 0.53 23.17
N THR A 143 5.47 1.05 22.58
CA THR A 143 5.37 2.09 21.54
C THR A 143 4.68 1.58 20.28
N ALA A 144 4.98 0.36 19.83
CA ALA A 144 4.38 -0.20 18.62
C ALA A 144 2.86 -0.37 18.75
N VAL A 145 2.39 -0.85 19.91
CA VAL A 145 0.94 -0.98 20.18
C VAL A 145 0.25 0.38 20.16
N GLY A 146 0.84 1.40 20.81
CA GLY A 146 0.27 2.75 20.79
C GLY A 146 0.29 3.40 19.40
N ALA A 147 1.31 3.10 18.59
CA ALA A 147 1.39 3.59 17.21
C ALA A 147 0.32 2.97 16.32
N GLU A 148 0.04 1.67 16.47
CA GLU A 148 -1.02 0.99 15.71
C GLU A 148 -2.40 1.55 16.00
N GLU A 149 -2.69 1.89 17.26
CA GLU A 149 -3.93 2.57 17.65
C GLU A 149 -4.07 3.94 16.97
N LEU A 150 -3.01 4.74 16.99
CA LEU A 150 -2.97 6.04 16.33
C LEU A 150 -3.10 5.94 14.80
N ASP A 151 -2.43 4.96 14.20
CA ASP A 151 -2.49 4.71 12.76
C ASP A 151 -3.89 4.28 12.33
N ARG A 152 -4.55 3.43 13.11
CA ARG A 152 -5.96 3.03 12.88
C ARG A 152 -6.91 4.21 13.00
N GLU A 153 -6.72 5.07 13.99
CA GLU A 153 -7.56 6.27 14.18
C GLU A 153 -7.26 7.38 13.17
N SER A 154 -6.14 7.31 12.45
CA SER A 154 -5.77 8.25 11.40
C SER A 154 -6.77 8.20 10.23
N ARG A 155 -6.78 9.26 9.40
CA ARG A 155 -7.64 9.27 8.18
C ARG A 155 -7.29 8.13 7.24
N ALA A 156 -6.00 7.91 6.99
CA ALA A 156 -5.53 6.84 6.14
C ALA A 156 -5.88 5.45 6.69
N GLY A 157 -5.83 5.26 8.02
CA GLY A 157 -6.24 4.02 8.67
C GLY A 157 -7.72 3.70 8.43
N ARG A 158 -8.60 4.70 8.62
CA ARG A 158 -10.04 4.56 8.35
C ARG A 158 -10.33 4.24 6.89
N ASP A 159 -9.65 4.91 5.96
CA ASP A 159 -9.82 4.66 4.52
C ASP A 159 -9.37 3.24 4.13
N LEU A 160 -8.33 2.69 4.78
CA LEU A 160 -7.88 1.30 4.57
C LEU A 160 -8.86 0.28 5.14
N ASP A 161 -9.40 0.55 6.34
CA ASP A 161 -10.42 -0.30 6.97
C ASP A 161 -11.70 -0.36 6.12
N GLU A 162 -12.12 0.77 5.55
CA GLU A 162 -13.28 0.85 4.65
C GLU A 162 -13.05 0.02 3.37
N GLN A 163 -11.91 0.20 2.71
CA GLN A 163 -11.54 -0.60 1.53
C GLN A 163 -11.44 -2.10 1.83
N TRP A 164 -10.97 -2.47 3.03
CA TRP A 164 -10.94 -3.85 3.47
C TRP A 164 -12.36 -4.40 3.62
N ASN A 165 -13.24 -3.65 4.30
CA ASN A 165 -14.63 -4.05 4.50
C ASN A 165 -15.38 -4.19 3.17
N GLU A 166 -15.20 -3.26 2.24
CA GLU A 166 -15.76 -3.34 0.88
C GLU A 166 -15.33 -4.61 0.15
N ARG A 167 -14.03 -4.98 0.22
CA ARG A 167 -13.53 -6.23 -0.36
C ARG A 167 -14.16 -7.46 0.28
N GLN A 168 -14.30 -7.45 1.61
CA GLN A 168 -14.93 -8.56 2.33
C GLN A 168 -16.41 -8.68 1.98
N GLU A 169 -17.14 -7.57 1.88
CA GLU A 169 -18.55 -7.56 1.49
C GLU A 169 -18.74 -8.02 0.04
N ALA A 170 -17.91 -7.53 -0.89
CA ALA A 170 -17.91 -7.98 -2.27
C ALA A 170 -17.65 -9.50 -2.39
N GLY A 171 -16.68 -10.01 -1.62
CA GLY A 171 -16.41 -11.45 -1.53
C GLY A 171 -17.60 -12.24 -1.00
N ARG A 172 -18.23 -11.77 0.09
CA ARG A 172 -19.43 -12.40 0.66
C ARG A 172 -20.59 -12.40 -0.33
N ARG A 173 -20.86 -11.27 -0.98
CA ARG A 173 -21.89 -11.14 -2.02
C ARG A 173 -21.65 -12.12 -3.16
N LYS A 174 -20.39 -12.28 -3.60
CA LYS A 174 -20.03 -13.22 -4.66
C LYS A 174 -20.26 -14.67 -4.23
N LEU A 175 -19.89 -15.02 -3.00
CA LEU A 175 -20.14 -16.35 -2.44
C LEU A 175 -21.64 -16.67 -2.33
N ASP A 176 -22.45 -15.69 -1.95
CA ASP A 176 -23.90 -15.84 -1.89
C ASP A 176 -24.52 -16.04 -3.29
N GLU A 177 -24.03 -15.32 -4.30
CA GLU A 177 -24.40 -15.54 -5.70
C GLU A 177 -24.07 -16.98 -6.15
N ILE A 178 -22.86 -17.47 -5.83
CA ILE A 178 -22.45 -18.84 -6.14
C ILE A 178 -23.37 -19.84 -5.43
N ARG A 179 -23.65 -19.67 -4.13
CA ARG A 179 -24.56 -20.55 -3.37
C ARG A 179 -25.94 -20.63 -4.01
N LYS A 180 -26.48 -19.48 -4.42
CA LYS A 180 -27.75 -19.39 -5.13
C LYS A 180 -27.71 -20.09 -6.49
N SER A 181 -26.63 -19.94 -7.24
CA SER A 181 -26.46 -20.59 -8.55
C SER A 181 -26.38 -22.13 -8.45
N MET A 182 -25.90 -22.65 -7.32
CA MET A 182 -25.80 -24.09 -7.06
C MET A 182 -27.08 -24.71 -6.48
N GLY A 183 -28.17 -23.94 -6.36
CA GLY A 183 -29.46 -24.45 -5.89
C GLY A 183 -29.58 -24.63 -4.37
N GLY A 184 -28.62 -24.13 -3.60
CA GLY A 184 -28.71 -24.05 -2.15
C GLY A 184 -29.63 -22.90 -1.75
N ARG A 185 -30.82 -23.21 -1.21
CA ARG A 185 -31.65 -22.25 -0.48
C ARG A 185 -31.02 -21.89 0.85
#